data_AF-A0A660LDN2-F1
#
_entry.id   AF-A0A660LDN2-F1
#
_cell.length_a   1.000
_cell.length_b   1.000
_cell.length_c   1.000
_cell.angle_alpha   90.00
_cell.angle_beta   90.00
_cell.angle_gamma   90.00
#
_symmetry.space_group_name_H-M   'P 1'
#
loop_
_entity.id
_entity.type
_entity.pdbx_description
1 polymer ?
#
loop_
_entity_poly.entity_id
_entity_poly.type
_entity_poly.pdbx_seq_one_letter_code
_entity_poly.pdbx_strand_id
1 'polypeptide(L)' 'MSQWVVQVRDLVNADVAGHAGTHYTSPPQTRDEAISLVALLVGPTPETDRDRWAIAIAGGRRVVELEPRA' A
#
# COMPACT_ATOMS: atom_id res chain seq x y z
N MET A 1 -0.76 16.51 -16.47
CA MET A 1 -0.96 15.07 -16.14
C MET A 1 -1.00 14.97 -14.64
N SER A 2 -2.06 14.42 -14.06
CA SER A 2 -2.13 14.21 -12.60
C SER A 2 -1.20 13.05 -12.22
N GLN A 3 -0.33 13.28 -11.23
CA GLN A 3 0.55 12.23 -10.70
C GLN A 3 -0.11 11.57 -9.49
N TRP A 4 0.28 10.33 -9.22
CA TRP A 4 -0.20 9.54 -8.09
C TRP A 4 0.97 8.94 -7.32
N VAL A 5 0.79 8.74 -6.02
CA VAL A 5 1.75 8.05 -5.15
C VAL A 5 1.04 6.94 -4.39
N VAL A 6 1.77 5.86 -4.12
CA VAL A 6 1.32 4.75 -3.28
C VAL A 6 2.01 4.84 -1.92
N GLN A 7 1.22 4.96 -0.87
CA GLN A 7 1.68 4.94 0.52
C GLN A 7 1.47 3.54 1.09
N VAL A 8 2.48 3.00 1.77
CA VAL A 8 2.41 1.69 2.41
C VAL A 8 2.83 1.83 3.86
N ARG A 9 2.02 1.30 4.77
CA ARG A 9 2.35 1.23 6.20
C ARG A 9 2.09 -0.17 6.72
N ASP A 10 3.13 -0.80 7.26
CA ASP A 10 3.01 -2.06 7.97
C ASP A 10 2.89 -1.79 9.47
N LEU A 11 1.77 -2.24 10.04
CA LEU A 11 1.49 -2.17 11.47
C LEU A 11 1.62 -3.60 12.01
N VAL A 12 2.79 -3.92 12.55
CA VAL A 12 3.12 -5.26 13.04
C VAL A 12 3.57 -5.22 14.50
N ASN A 13 3.30 -6.30 15.22
CA ASN A 13 3.94 -6.58 16.49
C ASN A 13 5.35 -7.14 16.21
N ALA A 14 6.38 -6.41 16.65
CA ALA A 14 7.77 -6.79 16.44
C ALA A 14 8.15 -8.11 17.12
N ASP A 15 7.53 -8.45 18.25
CA ASP A 15 7.79 -9.71 18.96
C ASP A 15 7.32 -10.93 18.16
N VAL A 16 6.34 -10.74 17.27
CA VAL A 16 5.80 -11.79 16.40
C VAL A 16 6.47 -11.78 15.03
N ALA A 17 6.69 -10.59 14.46
CA ALA A 17 7.24 -10.45 13.11
C ALA A 17 8.77 -10.57 13.07
N GLY A 18 9.46 -10.43 14.21
CA GLY A 18 10.93 -10.37 14.27
C GLY A 18 11.52 -9.10 13.65
N HIS A 19 10.67 -8.15 13.25
CA HIS A 19 11.03 -6.85 12.70
C HIS A 19 9.99 -5.79 13.05
N ALA A 20 10.40 -4.51 13.02
CA ALA A 20 9.46 -3.39 13.18
C ALA A 20 8.63 -3.19 11.90
N GLY A 21 7.51 -2.47 12.02
CA GLY A 21 6.74 -2.01 10.85
C GLY A 21 7.58 -1.15 9.91
N THR A 22 7.18 -1.12 8.64
CA THR A 22 7.83 -0.33 7.58
C THR A 22 6.86 0.72 7.04
N HIS A 23 7.42 1.85 6.59
CA HIS A 23 6.70 2.83 5.80
C HIS A 23 7.46 3.03 4.49
N TYR A 24 6.74 2.91 3.38
CA TYR A 24 7.22 3.19 2.04
C TYR A 24 6.28 4.15 1.30
N THR A 25 6.86 5.08 0.55
CA THR A 25 6.13 5.94 -0.39
C THR A 25 6.73 5.74 -1.78
N SER A 26 5.91 5.44 -2.78
CA SER A 26 6.40 5.30 -4.15
C SER A 26 6.80 6.65 -4.74
N PRO A 27 7.64 6.66 -5.78
CA PRO A 27 7.77 7.82 -6.65
C PRO A 27 6.41 8.27 -7.22
N PRO A 28 6.31 9.50 -7.72
CA PRO A 28 5.16 9.95 -8.48
C PRO A 28 5.08 9.21 -9.81
N GLN A 29 3.91 8.69 -10.14
CA GLN A 29 3.70 7.91 -11.35
C GLN A 29 2.32 8.18 -11.95
N THR A 30 2.03 7.56 -13.09
CA THR A 30 0.68 7.58 -13.67
C THR A 30 -0.29 6.79 -12.79
N ARG A 31 -1.60 7.00 -12.98
CA ARG A 31 -2.62 6.27 -12.22
C ARG A 31 -2.54 4.76 -12.50
N ASP A 32 -2.32 4.37 -13.75
CA ASP A 32 -2.28 2.95 -14.15
C ASP A 32 -1.08 2.22 -13.55
N GLU A 33 0.09 2.87 -13.52
CA GLU A 33 1.27 2.36 -12.81
C GLU A 33 1.01 2.22 -11.32
N ALA A 34 0.34 3.20 -10.70
CA ALA A 34 0.02 3.17 -9.29
C ALA A 34 -0.97 2.04 -8.93
N ILE A 35 -2.01 1.83 -9.74
CA ILE A 35 -2.96 0.72 -9.57
C ILE A 35 -2.25 -0.63 -9.74
N SER A 36 -1.34 -0.74 -10.71
CA SER A 36 -0.54 -1.95 -10.91
C SER A 36 0.33 -2.26 -9.68
N LEU A 37 0.93 -1.23 -9.07
CA LEU A 37 1.70 -1.38 -7.83
C LEU A 37 0.81 -1.78 -6.64
N VAL A 38 -0.39 -1.20 -6.52
CA VAL A 38 -1.37 -1.60 -5.48
C VAL A 38 -1.71 -3.08 -5.62
N ALA A 39 -2.02 -3.55 -6.83
CA ALA A 39 -2.34 -4.96 -7.08
C ALA A 39 -1.17 -5.90 -6.71
N LEU A 40 0.08 -5.48 -6.97
CA LEU A 40 1.27 -6.23 -6.56
C LEU A 40 1.39 -6.34 -5.02
N LEU A 41 1.06 -5.26 -4.30
CA LEU A 41 1.22 -5.17 -2.85
C LEU A 41 0.08 -5.81 -2.05
N VAL A 42 -1.13 -5.80 -2.62
CA VAL A 42 -2.38 -6.26 -1.97
C VAL A 42 -2.76 -7.67 -2.43
N GLY A 43 -2.31 -8.10 -3.62
CA GLY A 43 -2.78 -9.32 -4.29
C GLY A 43 -3.88 -9.01 -5.32
N PRO A 44 -4.38 -10.05 -6.05
CA PRO A 44 -5.41 -9.88 -7.07
C PRO A 44 -6.59 -9.10 -6.52
N THR A 45 -6.93 -8.03 -7.25
CA THR A 45 -7.72 -6.87 -6.87
C THR A 45 -8.93 -7.18 -5.98
N PRO A 46 -9.02 -6.56 -4.78
CA PRO A 46 -10.31 -6.23 -4.21
C PRO A 46 -10.88 -5.10 -5.05
N GLU A 47 -11.89 -5.39 -5.87
CA GLU A 47 -12.72 -4.33 -6.45
C GLU A 47 -13.29 -3.49 -5.30
N THR A 48 -12.78 -2.27 -5.15
CA THR A 48 -13.37 -1.31 -4.21
C THR A 48 -13.29 0.08 -4.78
N ASP A 49 -14.38 0.84 -4.66
CA ASP A 49 -14.46 2.31 -4.86
C ASP A 49 -13.59 3.11 -3.88
N ARG A 50 -12.53 2.51 -3.32
CA ARG A 50 -11.72 3.06 -2.23
C ARG A 50 -10.26 3.10 -2.65
N ASP A 51 -9.61 4.23 -2.44
CA ASP A 51 -8.18 4.43 -2.61
C ASP A 51 -7.36 3.94 -1.40
N ARG A 52 -7.89 2.97 -0.63
CA ARG A 52 -7.27 2.43 0.58
C ARG A 52 -7.61 0.96 0.79
N TRP A 53 -6.58 0.16 1.01
CA TRP A 53 -6.64 -1.28 1.24
C TRP A 53 -5.93 -1.66 2.53
N ALA A 54 -6.41 -2.71 3.19
CA ALA A 54 -5.74 -3.31 4.33
C ALA A 54 -5.74 -4.83 4.19
N ILE A 55 -4.57 -5.45 4.30
CA ILE A 55 -4.40 -6.91 4.23
C ILE A 55 -3.68 -7.44 5.45
N ALA A 56 -3.96 -8.70 5.81
CA ALA A 56 -3.22 -9.39 6.85
C ALA A 56 -1.80 -9.72 6.38
N ILE A 57 -0.82 -9.56 7.28
CA ILE A 57 0.57 -9.99 7.11
C ILE A 57 1.03 -10.68 8.40
N ALA A 58 2.20 -11.30 8.39
CA ALA A 58 2.76 -11.90 9.61
C ALA A 58 2.88 -10.84 10.73
N GLY A 59 2.30 -11.14 11.89
CA GLY A 59 2.34 -10.26 13.06
C GLY A 59 1.49 -9.00 12.98
N GLY A 60 0.64 -8.82 11.95
CA GLY A 60 -0.24 -7.64 11.88
C GLY A 60 -0.91 -7.41 10.53
N ARG A 61 -0.88 -6.15 10.06
CA ARG A 61 -1.52 -5.75 8.79
C ARG A 61 -0.67 -4.77 8.00
N ARG A 62 -0.80 -4.85 6.68
CA ARG A 62 -0.33 -3.83 5.74
C ARG A 62 -1.50 -2.95 5.34
N VAL A 63 -1.29 -1.64 5.35
CA VAL A 63 -2.21 -0.64 4.80
C VAL A 63 -1.55 -0.05 3.55
N VAL A 64 -2.31 -0.02 2.45
CA VAL A 64 -1.89 0.60 1.18
C VAL A 64 -2.89 1.69 0.83
N GLU A 65 -2.42 2.89 0.52
CA GLU A 65 -3.23 4.06 0.16
C GLU A 65 -2.74 4.62 -1.18
N LEU A 66 -3.67 5.03 -2.04
CA LEU A 66 -3.41 5.68 -3.31
C LEU A 66 -3.79 7.16 -3.19
N GLU A 67 -2.83 8.07 -3.39
CA GLU A 67 -3.07 9.50 -3.21
C GLU A 67 -2.72 10.27 -4.49
N PRO A 68 -3.54 11.25 -4.91
CA PRO A 68 -3.13 12.18 -5.95
C PRO A 68 -2.01 13.07 -5.42
N ARG A 69 -0.99 13.28 -6.25
CA ARG A 69 0.09 14.22 -5.98
C ARG A 69 -0.21 15.54 -6.68
N ALA A 70 -0.33 16.60 -5.89
CA ALA A 70 -0.48 17.97 -6.37
C ALA A 70 0.83 18.49 -7.01
#